data_AF-A0A1Y3BHY0-F1
#
_entry.id   AF-A0A1Y3BHY0-F1
#
_cell.length_a   1.000
_cell.length_b   1.000
_cell.length_c   1.000
_cell.angle_alpha   90.00
_cell.angle_beta   90.00
_cell.angle_gamma   90.00
#
_symmetry.space_group_name_H-M   'P 1'
#
loop_
_entity.id
_entity.type
_entity.pdbx_description
1 polymer ?
#
loop_
_entity_poly.entity_id
_entity_poly.type
_entity_poly.pdbx_seq_one_letter_code
_entity_poly.pdbx_strand_id
1 'polypeptide(L)'
;RLLPQHLDSRQINNNHSKVNESNRVKPKDNYDLIDDYDYDEAEMMVNSGNLSAKKSKDNDINLCYGTMNGKISLVTFLFQTKDQLEPVHHWEVPVDGIRQPITCLCFSEIQPEFYVGRADGTIEIWRLNETIQEGHVEQQIDLTVPPTMIDCYNCSESITNLLPITVGERNDLLLLCTTFSGLVFGLLQHGQTKQLKQLNPNYLMISKENADRIRSLQDECKRMEKQLENERKNYAKHTAMASSPLANIGNGDDA
;
A
#
# COMPACT_ATOMS: atom_id res chain seq x y z
N ARG A 1 -21.30 -21.66 47.44
CA ARG A 1 -21.81 -23.04 47.23
C ARG A 1 -22.92 -22.99 46.20
N LEU A 2 -22.59 -23.16 44.92
CA LEU A 2 -23.51 -23.48 43.84
C LEU A 2 -22.77 -24.46 42.93
N LEU A 3 -23.39 -25.61 42.70
CA LEU A 3 -22.87 -26.76 41.96
C LEU A 3 -22.89 -26.51 40.43
N PRO A 4 -22.01 -27.16 39.65
CA PRO A 4 -22.01 -27.09 38.19
C PRO A 4 -22.98 -28.11 37.58
N GLN A 5 -23.72 -27.70 36.56
CA GLN A 5 -24.49 -28.62 35.71
C GLN A 5 -23.57 -29.23 34.66
N HIS A 6 -23.40 -30.54 34.80
CA HIS A 6 -22.81 -31.46 33.85
C HIS A 6 -23.84 -31.72 32.74
N LEU A 7 -23.48 -31.48 31.48
CA LEU A 7 -24.18 -32.07 30.33
C LEU A 7 -23.12 -32.71 29.45
N ASP A 8 -23.18 -34.03 29.44
CA ASP A 8 -22.35 -34.91 28.64
C ASP A 8 -23.26 -35.67 27.67
N SER A 9 -22.66 -36.09 26.56
CA SER A 9 -23.13 -37.09 25.61
C SER A 9 -24.12 -36.65 24.52
N ARG A 10 -23.66 -36.58 23.26
CA ARG A 10 -23.74 -37.71 22.29
C ARG A 10 -23.42 -37.29 20.85
N GLN A 11 -22.45 -38.00 20.29
CA GLN A 11 -22.36 -38.56 18.94
C GLN A 11 -23.28 -37.96 17.85
N ILE A 12 -22.67 -37.34 16.83
CA ILE A 12 -23.19 -37.39 15.45
C ILE A 12 -22.09 -37.92 14.55
N ASN A 13 -22.43 -39.03 13.90
CA ASN A 13 -21.62 -39.82 12.99
C ASN A 13 -21.41 -39.13 11.64
N ASN A 14 -20.29 -39.49 11.04
CA ASN A 14 -19.86 -39.23 9.66
C ASN A 14 -20.97 -39.39 8.62
N ASN A 15 -20.96 -38.54 7.59
CA ASN A 15 -21.28 -38.98 6.23
C ASN A 15 -20.44 -38.24 5.18
N HIS A 16 -19.65 -39.04 4.47
CA HIS A 16 -18.95 -38.72 3.24
C HIS A 16 -19.92 -38.17 2.19
N SER A 17 -19.60 -37.02 1.61
CA SER A 17 -20.12 -36.61 0.30
C SER A 17 -18.99 -36.73 -0.72
N LYS A 18 -19.03 -37.81 -1.50
CA LYS A 18 -18.30 -37.95 -2.76
C LYS A 18 -18.86 -36.91 -3.73
N VAL A 19 -18.05 -35.93 -4.10
CA VAL A 19 -18.38 -35.01 -5.20
C VAL A 19 -18.05 -35.74 -6.50
N ASN A 20 -19.09 -36.00 -7.30
CA ASN A 20 -19.02 -36.56 -8.63
C ASN A 20 -18.35 -35.55 -9.58
N GLU A 21 -17.16 -35.89 -10.07
CA GLU A 21 -16.57 -35.33 -11.28
C GLU A 21 -17.27 -35.94 -12.50
N SER A 22 -18.29 -35.29 -13.03
CA SER A 22 -18.85 -35.59 -14.35
C SER A 22 -19.67 -34.40 -14.84
N ASN A 23 -19.02 -33.45 -15.52
CA ASN A 23 -19.56 -32.63 -16.61
C ASN A 23 -18.51 -31.59 -17.03
N ARG A 24 -17.47 -32.06 -17.72
CA ARG A 24 -16.53 -31.19 -18.42
C ARG A 24 -17.10 -30.91 -19.81
N VAL A 25 -17.90 -29.86 -19.93
CA VAL A 25 -18.34 -29.34 -21.23
C VAL A 25 -17.09 -28.76 -21.90
N LYS A 26 -16.69 -29.34 -23.04
CA LYS A 26 -15.64 -28.79 -23.88
C LYS A 26 -16.16 -27.50 -24.53
N PRO A 27 -15.45 -26.37 -24.45
CA PRO A 27 -15.77 -25.21 -25.28
C PRO A 27 -15.58 -25.61 -26.75
N LYS A 28 -16.58 -25.32 -27.57
CA LYS A 28 -16.46 -25.40 -29.03
C LYS A 28 -15.73 -24.15 -29.48
N ASP A 29 -14.51 -24.31 -29.97
CA ASP A 29 -13.78 -23.27 -30.68
C ASP A 29 -14.51 -23.03 -32.02
N ASN A 30 -15.29 -21.95 -32.08
CA ASN A 30 -15.87 -21.42 -33.31
C ASN A 30 -15.33 -20.01 -33.46
N TYR A 31 -14.12 -19.89 -34.01
CA TYR A 31 -13.59 -18.62 -34.51
C TYR A 31 -14.08 -18.48 -35.95
N ASP A 32 -15.27 -17.88 -36.09
CA ASP A 32 -15.67 -17.33 -37.39
C ASP A 32 -14.76 -16.13 -37.66
N LEU A 33 -13.87 -16.29 -38.64
CA LEU A 33 -13.09 -15.23 -39.25
C LEU A 33 -14.08 -14.21 -39.83
N ILE A 34 -14.19 -13.05 -39.18
CA ILE A 34 -14.85 -11.88 -39.75
C ILE A 34 -13.79 -11.16 -40.56
N ASP A 35 -13.90 -11.33 -41.87
CA ASP A 35 -13.16 -10.59 -42.90
C ASP A 35 -13.55 -9.10 -42.89
N ASP A 36 -12.54 -8.27 -43.19
CA ASP A 36 -12.60 -6.97 -43.87
C ASP A 36 -13.52 -5.88 -43.29
N TYR A 37 -12.97 -5.05 -42.39
CA TYR A 37 -13.44 -3.68 -42.23
C TYR A 37 -12.51 -2.73 -42.98
N ASP A 38 -13.03 -2.20 -44.10
CA ASP A 38 -12.50 -1.05 -44.84
C ASP A 38 -12.30 0.15 -43.89
N TYR A 39 -11.04 0.54 -43.72
CA TYR A 39 -10.62 1.76 -43.03
C TYR A 39 -10.64 2.92 -44.04
N ASP A 40 -11.83 3.38 -44.40
CA ASP A 40 -11.97 4.65 -45.12
C ASP A 40 -11.75 5.83 -44.16
N GLU A 41 -10.87 6.73 -44.59
CA GLU A 41 -10.40 7.94 -43.93
C GLU A 41 -11.52 8.78 -43.30
N ALA A 42 -11.59 8.78 -41.96
CA ALA A 42 -12.22 9.86 -41.23
C ALA A 42 -11.21 11.01 -41.07
N GLU A 43 -11.09 11.85 -42.11
CA GLU A 43 -10.46 13.17 -41.98
C GLU A 43 -11.28 14.04 -41.00
N MET A 44 -10.88 14.06 -39.73
CA MET A 44 -11.39 15.04 -38.78
C MET A 44 -10.77 16.40 -39.06
N MET A 45 -11.53 17.26 -39.73
CA MET A 45 -11.21 18.68 -39.88
C MET A 45 -11.18 19.37 -38.50
N VAL A 46 -9.97 19.67 -38.01
CA VAL A 46 -9.77 20.55 -36.86
C VAL A 46 -9.72 22.00 -37.36
N ASN A 47 -10.88 22.65 -37.28
CA ASN A 47 -11.03 24.08 -37.51
C ASN A 47 -10.42 24.85 -36.32
N SER A 48 -9.13 25.20 -36.40
CA SER A 48 -8.46 26.03 -35.40
C SER A 48 -8.61 27.51 -35.75
N GLY A 49 -9.81 28.05 -35.52
CA GLY A 49 -10.02 29.49 -35.43
C GLY A 49 -9.31 30.06 -34.19
N ASN A 50 -8.64 31.19 -34.39
CA ASN A 50 -7.91 31.96 -33.37
C ASN A 50 -8.69 32.12 -32.04
N LEU A 51 -8.21 31.50 -30.98
CA LEU A 51 -8.44 31.95 -29.61
C LEU A 51 -7.11 31.90 -28.85
N SER A 52 -6.72 33.05 -28.30
CA SER A 52 -5.51 33.25 -27.50
C SER A 52 -5.66 32.66 -26.10
N ALA A 53 -5.88 31.35 -26.01
CA ALA A 53 -5.54 30.61 -24.81
C ALA A 53 -4.01 30.53 -24.76
N LYS A 54 -3.40 30.90 -23.63
CA LYS A 54 -1.99 30.57 -23.37
C LYS A 54 -1.89 29.05 -23.43
N LYS A 55 -1.51 28.51 -24.60
CA LYS A 55 -0.99 27.14 -24.72
C LYS A 55 0.08 27.03 -23.65
N SER A 56 -0.14 26.21 -22.61
CA SER A 56 0.99 25.57 -21.94
C SER A 56 1.82 24.99 -23.08
N LYS A 57 3.07 25.41 -23.21
CA LYS A 57 3.92 24.83 -24.24
C LYS A 57 3.96 23.34 -23.93
N ASP A 58 3.69 22.49 -24.90
CA ASP A 58 3.71 21.01 -24.82
C ASP A 58 5.02 20.40 -24.27
N ASN A 59 5.98 21.23 -23.86
CA ASN A 59 7.30 20.84 -23.41
C ASN A 59 7.54 21.11 -21.92
N ASP A 60 6.58 21.64 -21.16
CA ASP A 60 6.80 21.94 -19.75
C ASP A 60 6.87 20.64 -18.93
N ILE A 61 7.96 20.45 -18.18
CA ILE A 61 8.17 19.25 -17.34
C ILE A 61 7.96 19.63 -15.88
N ASN A 62 6.91 19.08 -15.26
CA ASN A 62 6.63 19.27 -13.84
C ASN A 62 7.36 18.20 -13.01
N LEU A 63 8.18 18.63 -12.06
CA LEU A 63 8.87 17.77 -11.10
C LEU A 63 8.42 18.09 -9.68
N CYS A 64 7.72 17.13 -9.05
CA CYS A 64 7.46 17.15 -7.63
C CYS A 64 8.43 16.22 -6.91
N TYR A 65 9.09 16.71 -5.87
CA TYR A 65 10.08 15.94 -5.13
C TYR A 65 9.99 16.16 -3.63
N GLY A 66 10.41 15.15 -2.88
CA GLY A 66 10.59 15.20 -1.43
C GLY A 66 12.06 15.34 -1.05
N THR A 67 12.31 15.94 0.11
CA THR A 67 13.66 16.25 0.60
C THR A 67 13.95 15.60 1.94
N MET A 68 15.24 15.55 2.31
CA MET A 68 15.72 14.96 3.57
C MET A 68 15.35 15.79 4.82
N ASN A 69 15.06 17.08 4.67
CA ASN A 69 14.52 17.91 5.76
C ASN A 69 12.97 17.87 5.82
N GLY A 70 12.36 16.99 5.02
CA GLY A 70 10.94 16.71 5.08
C GLY A 70 10.05 17.67 4.29
N LYS A 71 10.61 18.46 3.38
CA LYS A 71 9.85 19.37 2.50
C LYS A 71 9.50 18.71 1.16
N ILE A 72 8.33 19.07 0.64
CA ILE A 72 7.79 18.69 -0.66
C ILE A 72 7.79 19.94 -1.52
N SER A 73 8.38 19.87 -2.70
CA SER A 73 8.49 21.04 -3.59
C SER A 73 8.09 20.69 -5.01
N LEU A 74 7.49 21.65 -5.70
CA LEU A 74 7.15 21.56 -7.12
C LEU A 74 7.97 22.56 -7.92
N VAL A 75 8.70 22.04 -8.91
CA VAL A 75 9.48 22.82 -9.86
C VAL A 75 9.04 22.45 -11.27
N THR A 76 8.79 23.46 -12.09
CA THR A 76 8.49 23.29 -13.51
C THR A 76 9.72 23.69 -14.30
N PHE A 77 10.15 22.82 -15.20
CA PHE A 77 11.23 23.11 -16.12
C PHE A 77 10.66 23.62 -17.44
N LEU A 78 10.92 24.90 -17.72
CA LEU A 78 10.48 25.56 -18.93
C LEU A 78 11.60 25.57 -19.97
N PHE A 79 11.31 25.11 -21.19
CA PHE A 79 12.24 25.23 -22.30
C PHE A 79 12.14 26.65 -22.90
N GLN A 80 13.14 27.49 -22.61
CA GLN A 80 13.28 28.80 -23.25
C GLN A 80 13.73 28.63 -24.71
N THR A 81 14.67 27.73 -24.93
CA THR A 81 15.18 27.31 -26.24
C THR A 81 15.36 25.79 -26.25
N LYS A 82 15.79 25.19 -27.38
CA LYS A 82 16.03 23.73 -27.46
C LYS A 82 17.07 23.22 -26.46
N ASP A 83 18.02 24.06 -26.08
CA ASP A 83 19.17 23.68 -25.24
C ASP A 83 19.17 24.39 -23.88
N GLN A 84 18.13 25.17 -23.56
CA GLN A 84 18.07 25.96 -22.33
C GLN A 84 16.79 25.68 -21.55
N LEU A 85 17.00 25.15 -20.35
CA LEU A 85 15.98 24.81 -19.37
C LEU A 85 16.01 25.83 -18.22
N GLU A 86 14.89 26.44 -17.90
CA GLU A 86 14.74 27.35 -16.76
C GLU A 86 13.85 26.69 -15.70
N PRO A 87 14.34 26.47 -14.46
CA PRO A 87 13.52 25.97 -13.37
C PRO A 87 12.67 27.10 -12.76
N VAL A 88 11.36 26.90 -12.74
CA VAL A 88 10.40 27.77 -12.05
C VAL A 88 9.89 27.04 -10.81
N HIS A 89 10.25 27.56 -9.63
CA HIS A 89 9.81 27.01 -8.36
C HIS A 89 8.42 27.54 -8.01
N HIS A 90 7.42 26.66 -7.94
CA HIS A 90 6.04 27.05 -7.67
C HIS A 90 5.77 27.17 -6.18
N TRP A 91 6.04 26.10 -5.42
CA TRP A 91 5.76 26.05 -4.00
C TRP A 91 6.62 25.01 -3.30
N GLU A 92 6.75 25.17 -1.99
CA GLU A 92 7.41 24.26 -1.07
C GLU A 92 6.57 24.16 0.21
N VAL A 93 6.28 22.93 0.64
CA VAL A 93 5.46 22.64 1.83
C VAL A 93 6.12 21.57 2.71
N PRO A 94 6.00 21.65 4.05
CA PRO A 94 5.47 22.80 4.79
C PRO A 94 6.43 24.01 4.68
N VAL A 95 5.87 25.22 4.76
CA VAL A 95 6.64 26.47 4.70
C VAL A 95 7.61 26.56 5.89
N ASP A 96 7.11 26.20 7.07
CA ASP A 96 7.85 26.21 8.32
C ASP A 96 7.91 24.84 8.98
N GLY A 97 8.99 24.62 9.72
CA GLY A 97 9.23 23.39 10.49
C GLY A 97 10.08 22.37 9.75
N ILE A 98 10.82 21.59 10.54
CA ILE A 98 11.55 20.43 10.05
C ILE A 98 10.65 19.22 10.28
N ARG A 99 10.36 18.50 9.20
CA ARG A 99 9.72 17.18 9.29
C ARG A 99 10.75 16.11 9.04
N GLN A 100 10.38 14.87 9.36
CA GLN A 100 11.23 13.73 9.08
C GLN A 100 11.40 13.55 7.56
N PRO A 101 12.53 12.98 7.11
CA PRO A 101 12.81 12.78 5.69
C PRO A 101 11.65 12.11 4.94
N ILE A 102 11.40 12.58 3.72
CA ILE A 102 10.46 11.92 2.82
C ILE A 102 11.15 10.70 2.21
N THR A 103 10.51 9.54 2.37
CA THR A 103 11.04 8.26 1.88
C THR A 103 10.35 7.83 0.58
N CYS A 104 9.09 8.21 0.40
CA CYS A 104 8.35 7.96 -0.83
C CYS A 104 7.27 9.04 -1.07
N LEU A 105 6.94 9.26 -2.34
CA LEU A 105 5.91 10.19 -2.80
C LEU A 105 5.19 9.54 -3.98
N CYS A 106 3.86 9.60 -3.98
CA CYS A 106 3.05 9.00 -5.04
C CYS A 106 1.83 9.87 -5.34
N PHE A 107 1.51 10.06 -6.63
CA PHE A 107 0.30 10.76 -7.06
C PHE A 107 -0.85 9.78 -7.28
N SER A 108 -2.07 10.24 -7.01
CA SER A 108 -3.28 9.55 -7.41
C SER A 108 -3.57 9.81 -8.88
N GLU A 109 -4.01 8.79 -9.61
CA GLU A 109 -4.47 8.94 -11.00
C GLU A 109 -5.95 9.38 -11.09
N ILE A 110 -6.67 9.31 -9.98
CA ILE A 110 -8.14 9.44 -9.95
C ILE A 110 -8.58 10.72 -9.27
N GLN A 111 -7.81 11.18 -8.29
CA GLN A 111 -8.10 12.37 -7.49
C GLN A 111 -6.90 13.32 -7.62
N PRO A 112 -7.10 14.64 -7.46
CA PRO A 112 -6.02 15.64 -7.43
C PRO A 112 -5.24 15.56 -6.11
N GLU A 113 -4.84 14.36 -5.71
CA GLU A 113 -4.20 14.06 -4.43
C GLU A 113 -2.85 13.39 -4.63
N PHE A 114 -1.95 13.62 -3.69
CA PHE A 114 -0.71 12.86 -3.59
C PHE A 114 -0.44 12.47 -2.14
N TYR A 115 0.30 11.38 -2.00
CA TYR A 115 0.58 10.71 -0.75
C TYR A 115 2.07 10.78 -0.48
N VAL A 116 2.42 11.04 0.78
CA VAL A 116 3.80 11.19 1.21
C VAL A 116 4.05 10.25 2.38
N GLY A 117 5.06 9.39 2.23
CA GLY A 117 5.56 8.53 3.29
C GLY A 117 6.85 9.08 3.87
N ARG A 118 7.00 9.00 5.19
CA ARG A 118 8.15 9.52 5.92
C ARG A 118 8.91 8.45 6.69
N ALA A 119 10.13 8.81 7.08
CA ALA A 119 11.03 7.96 7.86
C ALA A 119 10.53 7.65 9.29
N ASP A 120 9.62 8.45 9.85
CA ASP A 120 9.02 8.22 11.17
C ASP A 120 7.68 7.46 11.12
N GLY A 121 7.29 6.99 9.94
CA GLY A 121 6.03 6.29 9.72
C GLY A 121 4.82 7.18 9.55
N THR A 122 5.03 8.50 9.44
CA THR A 122 3.96 9.42 9.07
C THR A 122 3.62 9.25 7.58
N ILE A 123 2.33 9.11 7.31
CA ILE A 123 1.71 9.12 6.00
C ILE A 123 0.84 10.38 5.93
N GLU A 124 1.10 11.23 4.94
CA GLU A 124 0.36 12.47 4.73
C GLU A 124 -0.40 12.39 3.41
N ILE A 125 -1.64 12.88 3.43
CA ILE A 125 -2.46 13.02 2.23
C ILE A 125 -2.59 14.50 1.93
N TRP A 126 -2.17 14.89 0.73
CA TRP A 126 -2.17 16.26 0.26
C TRP A 126 -3.07 16.38 -0.96
N ARG A 127 -3.85 17.45 -1.02
CA ARG A 127 -4.74 17.76 -2.13
C ARG A 127 -4.27 19.01 -2.86
N LEU A 128 -4.12 18.90 -4.17
CA LEU A 128 -3.86 20.02 -5.07
C LEU A 128 -5.13 20.84 -5.26
N ASN A 129 -4.98 22.14 -5.45
CA ASN A 129 -6.12 23.02 -5.67
C ASN A 129 -6.60 22.88 -7.11
N GLU A 130 -7.91 22.77 -7.29
CA GLU A 130 -8.54 22.74 -8.60
C GLU A 130 -9.23 24.07 -8.84
N THR A 131 -9.06 24.61 -10.04
CA THR A 131 -9.74 25.84 -10.47
C THR A 131 -10.60 25.53 -11.68
N ILE A 132 -11.78 26.15 -11.71
CA ILE A 132 -12.67 26.14 -12.87
C ILE A 132 -12.49 27.50 -13.53
N GLN A 133 -11.85 27.53 -14.70
CA GLN A 133 -11.75 28.78 -15.46
C GLN A 133 -13.09 29.07 -16.13
N GLU A 134 -13.63 30.27 -15.94
CA GLU A 134 -14.86 30.71 -16.58
C GLU A 134 -14.77 30.54 -18.10
N GLY A 135 -15.63 29.69 -18.67
CA GLY A 135 -15.67 29.40 -20.11
C GLY A 135 -15.05 28.06 -20.52
N HIS A 136 -14.36 27.36 -19.63
CA HIS A 136 -13.88 25.99 -19.85
C HIS A 136 -14.69 25.00 -19.00
N VAL A 137 -15.12 23.89 -19.60
CA VAL A 137 -15.86 22.81 -18.90
C VAL A 137 -14.92 21.89 -18.13
N GLU A 138 -13.62 21.97 -18.39
CA GLU A 138 -12.61 21.07 -17.83
C GLU A 138 -12.04 21.62 -16.53
N GLN A 139 -11.97 20.75 -15.52
CA GLN A 139 -11.35 21.02 -14.24
C GLN A 139 -9.83 20.99 -14.41
N GLN A 140 -9.16 22.07 -14.03
CA GLN A 140 -7.71 22.18 -14.15
C GLN A 140 -7.07 22.29 -12.76
N ILE A 141 -5.97 21.55 -12.57
CA ILE A 141 -5.16 21.65 -11.36
C ILE A 141 -4.36 22.97 -11.41
N ASP A 142 -4.54 23.80 -10.40
CA ASP A 142 -3.77 25.03 -10.21
C ASP A 142 -2.46 24.73 -9.48
N LEU A 143 -1.39 24.60 -10.26
CA LEU A 143 -0.03 24.37 -9.76
C LEU A 143 0.60 25.62 -9.11
N THR A 144 -0.02 26.79 -9.22
CA THR A 144 0.52 28.05 -8.67
C THR A 144 0.25 28.21 -7.17
N VAL A 145 -0.71 27.44 -6.64
CA VAL A 145 -1.11 27.48 -5.22
C VAL A 145 -0.59 26.22 -4.52
N PRO A 146 0.02 26.35 -3.31
CA PRO A 146 0.49 25.20 -2.56
C PRO A 146 -0.64 24.23 -2.21
N PRO A 147 -0.37 22.91 -2.17
CA PRO A 147 -1.36 21.91 -1.80
C PRO A 147 -1.74 22.04 -0.32
N THR A 148 -2.93 21.52 0.00
CA THR A 148 -3.44 21.49 1.38
C THR A 148 -3.38 20.06 1.93
N MET A 149 -2.82 19.89 3.13
CA MET A 149 -2.82 18.60 3.83
C MET A 149 -4.24 18.30 4.32
N ILE A 150 -4.82 17.18 3.90
CA ILE A 150 -6.21 16.80 4.24
C ILE A 150 -6.28 15.75 5.34
N ASP A 151 -5.27 14.89 5.45
CA ASP A 151 -5.23 13.86 6.50
C ASP A 151 -3.79 13.44 6.81
N CYS A 152 -3.61 12.82 7.97
CA CYS A 152 -2.33 12.34 8.46
C CYS A 152 -2.53 11.09 9.32
N TYR A 153 -1.77 10.04 9.03
CA TYR A 153 -1.73 8.80 9.79
C TYR A 153 -0.29 8.47 10.18
N ASN A 154 -0.07 7.82 11.33
CA ASN A 154 1.27 7.39 11.74
C ASN A 154 1.24 5.91 12.13
N CYS A 155 2.10 5.10 11.52
CA CYS A 155 2.23 3.67 11.83
C CYS A 155 3.46 3.33 12.71
N SER A 156 4.13 4.36 13.24
CA SER A 156 5.29 4.26 14.15
C SER A 156 6.50 3.53 13.55
N GLU A 157 6.57 3.44 12.23
CA GLU A 157 7.64 2.78 11.51
C GLU A 157 7.84 3.41 10.13
N SER A 158 9.10 3.64 9.70
CA SER A 158 9.43 4.22 8.40
C SER A 158 8.64 3.61 7.25
N ILE A 159 7.97 4.47 6.47
CA ILE A 159 7.30 4.08 5.24
C ILE A 159 8.35 3.89 4.15
N THR A 160 8.21 2.86 3.33
CA THR A 160 9.09 2.57 2.20
C THR A 160 8.40 2.73 0.87
N ASN A 161 7.09 2.48 0.79
CA ASN A 161 6.33 2.62 -0.43
C ASN A 161 4.86 2.93 -0.14
N LEU A 162 4.22 3.63 -1.08
CA LEU A 162 2.81 3.98 -1.09
C LEU A 162 2.25 3.69 -2.48
N LEU A 163 1.14 2.96 -2.55
CA LEU A 163 0.49 2.60 -3.80
C LEU A 163 -1.02 2.82 -3.66
N PRO A 164 -1.58 3.88 -4.25
CA PRO A 164 -3.02 4.04 -4.35
C PRO A 164 -3.57 3.00 -5.32
N ILE A 165 -4.57 2.23 -4.90
CA ILE A 165 -5.31 1.31 -5.77
C ILE A 165 -6.81 1.51 -5.57
N THR A 166 -7.58 1.25 -6.62
CA THR A 166 -9.04 1.15 -6.54
C THR A 166 -9.45 -0.26 -6.19
N VAL A 167 -10.35 -0.39 -5.22
CA VAL A 167 -10.87 -1.68 -4.78
C VAL A 167 -12.39 -1.68 -4.84
N GLY A 168 -12.94 -2.78 -5.35
CA GLY A 168 -14.37 -3.03 -5.43
C GLY A 168 -15.08 -2.28 -6.56
N GLU A 169 -16.37 -2.56 -6.71
CA GLU A 169 -17.21 -2.01 -7.78
C GLU A 169 -17.50 -0.50 -7.63
N ARG A 170 -17.26 0.05 -6.43
CA ARG A 170 -17.48 1.47 -6.12
C ARG A 170 -16.27 2.36 -6.41
N ASN A 171 -15.18 1.79 -6.95
CA ASN A 171 -13.91 2.47 -7.14
C ASN A 171 -13.42 3.12 -5.84
N ASP A 172 -13.56 2.42 -4.71
CA ASP A 172 -13.10 2.93 -3.41
C ASP A 172 -11.56 2.95 -3.41
N LEU A 173 -10.99 4.06 -2.97
CA LEU A 173 -9.55 4.21 -2.88
C LEU A 173 -9.01 3.48 -1.64
N LEU A 174 -8.11 2.53 -1.87
CA LEU A 174 -7.27 1.88 -0.88
C LEU A 174 -5.82 2.29 -1.09
N LEU A 175 -5.24 2.95 -0.09
CA LEU A 175 -3.81 3.26 -0.11
C LEU A 175 -3.03 2.09 0.52
N LEU A 176 -2.37 1.30 -0.31
CA LEU A 176 -1.45 0.26 0.15
C LEU A 176 -0.13 0.90 0.61
N CYS A 177 0.31 0.50 1.78
CA CYS A 177 1.49 1.04 2.45
C CYS A 177 2.44 -0.12 2.80
N THR A 178 3.74 0.09 2.60
CA THR A 178 4.78 -0.83 3.08
C THR A 178 5.72 -0.12 4.05
N THR A 179 6.13 -0.81 5.11
CA THR A 179 7.11 -0.28 6.08
C THR A 179 8.50 -0.87 5.87
N PHE A 180 9.47 -0.38 6.64
CA PHE A 180 10.85 -0.84 6.61
C PHE A 180 11.01 -2.32 7.03
N SER A 181 10.28 -2.81 8.04
CA SER A 181 10.29 -4.21 8.45
C SER A 181 9.48 -5.11 7.51
N GLY A 182 8.90 -4.57 6.44
CA GLY A 182 8.09 -5.30 5.48
C GLY A 182 6.65 -5.53 5.89
N LEU A 183 6.10 -4.76 6.84
CA LEU A 183 4.65 -4.79 7.08
C LEU A 183 3.94 -4.17 5.89
N VAL A 184 2.93 -4.88 5.36
CA VAL A 184 2.06 -4.40 4.29
C VAL A 184 0.66 -4.22 4.85
N PHE A 185 0.12 -3.01 4.75
CA PHE A 185 -1.23 -2.71 5.23
C PHE A 185 -1.92 -1.72 4.28
N GLY A 186 -3.24 -1.61 4.41
CA GLY A 186 -4.06 -0.74 3.58
C GLY A 186 -4.82 0.29 4.41
N LEU A 187 -4.88 1.53 3.93
CA LEU A 187 -5.69 2.61 4.49
C LEU A 187 -6.86 2.93 3.53
N LEU A 188 -8.09 2.78 4.02
CA LEU A 188 -9.29 3.17 3.28
C LEU A 188 -9.59 4.65 3.54
N GLN A 189 -9.91 5.42 2.50
CA GLN A 189 -10.27 6.83 2.64
C GLN A 189 -11.52 6.97 3.53
N HIS A 190 -11.44 7.86 4.53
CA HIS A 190 -12.32 7.90 5.71
C HIS A 190 -13.79 8.28 5.47
N GLY A 191 -14.26 8.29 4.22
CA GLY A 191 -15.64 8.56 3.82
C GLY A 191 -16.62 7.44 4.16
N GLN A 192 -16.16 6.18 4.23
CA GLN A 192 -17.05 5.03 4.46
C GLN A 192 -17.12 4.56 5.93
N THR A 193 -16.21 5.00 6.79
CA THR A 193 -16.07 4.45 8.17
C THR A 193 -16.83 5.26 9.23
N LYS A 194 -17.50 6.36 8.87
CA LYS A 194 -18.31 7.17 9.82
C LYS A 194 -19.45 6.37 10.47
N GLN A 195 -19.84 5.21 9.93
CA GLN A 195 -20.82 4.34 10.58
C GLN A 195 -20.23 3.42 11.66
N LEU A 196 -18.91 3.22 11.73
CA LEU A 196 -18.32 2.34 12.77
C LEU A 196 -18.02 3.08 14.08
N LYS A 197 -17.83 4.40 14.06
CA LYS A 197 -17.43 5.18 15.25
C LYS A 197 -18.57 5.48 16.24
N GLN A 198 -19.81 5.06 15.96
CA GLN A 198 -20.95 5.18 16.91
C GLN A 198 -21.31 3.86 17.62
N LEU A 199 -20.62 2.76 17.34
CA LEU A 199 -20.83 1.51 18.08
C LEU A 199 -19.92 1.49 19.31
N ASN A 200 -20.51 1.87 20.44
CA ASN A 200 -20.23 1.46 21.82
C ASN A 200 -18.80 0.89 22.07
N PRO A 201 -17.96 1.45 22.97
CA PRO A 201 -16.61 0.96 23.25
C PRO A 201 -16.55 -0.51 23.70
N ASN A 202 -17.68 -1.11 24.10
CA ASN A 202 -17.80 -2.53 24.39
C ASN A 202 -18.06 -3.42 23.16
N TYR A 203 -18.37 -2.88 21.98
CA TYR A 203 -18.53 -3.66 20.74
C TYR A 203 -17.17 -4.06 20.13
N LEU A 204 -16.10 -3.39 20.58
CA LEU A 204 -14.70 -3.79 20.41
C LEU A 204 -14.29 -4.95 21.34
N MET A 205 -15.18 -5.45 22.21
CA MET A 205 -15.02 -6.75 22.87
C MET A 205 -15.16 -7.85 21.82
N ILE A 206 -14.08 -8.02 21.06
CA ILE A 206 -13.68 -9.21 20.32
C ILE A 206 -14.78 -9.69 19.37
N SER A 207 -14.81 -9.12 18.15
CA SER A 207 -15.47 -9.80 17.03
C SER A 207 -15.01 -11.26 17.02
N LYS A 208 -15.91 -12.20 16.72
CA LYS A 208 -15.56 -13.63 16.68
C LYS A 208 -14.30 -13.87 15.83
N GLU A 209 -14.18 -13.13 14.72
CA GLU A 209 -13.00 -13.11 13.86
C GLU A 209 -11.72 -12.70 14.60
N ASN A 210 -11.75 -11.64 15.40
CA ASN A 210 -10.60 -11.24 16.22
C ASN A 210 -10.27 -12.32 17.28
N ALA A 211 -11.29 -12.93 17.90
CA ALA A 211 -11.08 -14.03 18.86
C ALA A 211 -10.39 -15.22 18.21
N ASP A 212 -10.88 -15.63 17.04
CA ASP A 212 -10.34 -16.75 16.30
C ASP A 212 -8.93 -16.44 15.78
N ARG A 213 -8.67 -15.21 15.33
CA ARG A 213 -7.33 -14.74 14.95
C ARG A 213 -6.36 -14.76 16.14
N ILE A 214 -6.79 -14.28 17.31
CA ILE A 214 -5.99 -14.31 18.55
C ILE A 214 -5.66 -15.76 18.92
N ARG A 215 -6.65 -16.66 18.88
CA ARG A 215 -6.44 -18.09 19.20
C ARG A 215 -5.43 -18.72 18.24
N SER A 216 -5.57 -18.47 16.93
CA SER A 216 -4.64 -18.95 15.92
C SER A 216 -3.20 -18.48 16.18
N LEU A 217 -3.03 -17.19 16.48
CA LEU A 217 -1.72 -16.61 16.81
C LEU A 217 -1.12 -17.23 18.08
N GLN A 218 -1.92 -17.49 19.11
CA GLN A 218 -1.46 -18.15 20.33
C GLN A 218 -0.95 -19.57 20.06
N ASP A 219 -1.65 -20.33 19.22
CA ASP A 219 -1.23 -21.68 18.84
C ASP A 219 0.04 -21.67 17.98
N GLU A 220 0.16 -20.68 17.09
CA GLU A 220 1.38 -20.48 16.31
C GLU A 220 2.59 -20.12 17.21
N CYS A 221 2.43 -19.21 18.17
CA CYS A 221 3.47 -18.86 19.13
C CYS A 221 3.94 -20.09 19.91
N LYS A 222 3.02 -20.88 20.48
CA LYS A 222 3.38 -22.11 21.21
C LYS A 222 4.14 -23.10 20.34
N ARG A 223 3.73 -23.25 19.08
CA ARG A 223 4.41 -24.12 18.11
C ARG A 223 5.84 -23.62 17.83
N MET A 224 6.01 -22.33 17.58
CA MET A 224 7.32 -21.72 17.30
C MET A 224 8.24 -21.76 18.52
N GLU A 225 7.74 -21.50 19.73
CA GLU A 225 8.50 -21.59 20.97
C GLU A 225 9.05 -23.01 21.19
N LYS A 226 8.22 -24.03 20.94
CA LYS A 226 8.65 -25.43 21.03
C LYS A 226 9.72 -25.78 19.99
N GLN A 227 9.56 -25.31 18.76
CA GLN A 227 10.56 -25.50 17.71
C GLN A 227 11.88 -24.81 18.06
N LEU A 228 11.82 -23.57 18.52
CA LEU A 228 12.99 -22.79 18.95
C LEU A 228 13.74 -23.47 20.09
N GLU A 229 13.03 -24.00 21.08
CA GLU A 229 13.64 -24.69 22.22
C GLU A 229 14.33 -26.00 21.79
N ASN A 230 13.74 -26.74 20.85
CA ASN A 230 14.37 -27.92 20.28
C ASN A 230 15.65 -27.56 19.51
N GLU A 231 15.61 -26.53 18.67
CA GLU A 231 16.78 -26.05 17.94
C GLU A 231 17.88 -25.54 18.89
N ARG A 232 17.52 -24.84 19.96
CA ARG A 232 18.48 -24.42 21.01
C ARG A 232 19.18 -25.62 21.66
N LYS A 233 18.43 -26.67 22.01
CA LYS A 233 18.99 -27.91 22.57
C LYS A 233 19.90 -28.62 21.58
N ASN A 234 19.51 -28.68 20.31
CA ASN A 234 20.32 -29.29 19.26
C ASN A 234 21.61 -28.50 19.06
N TYR A 235 21.52 -27.18 18.95
CA TYR A 235 22.68 -26.29 18.83
C TYR A 235 23.63 -26.46 20.02
N ALA A 236 23.12 -26.42 21.26
CA ALA A 236 23.94 -26.60 22.46
C ALA A 236 24.69 -27.95 22.48
N LYS A 237 24.03 -29.04 22.07
CA LYS A 237 24.67 -30.36 21.96
C LYS A 237 25.80 -30.37 20.94
N HIS A 238 25.58 -29.79 19.76
CA HIS A 238 26.60 -29.74 18.71
C HIS A 238 27.79 -28.84 19.09
N THR A 239 27.55 -27.70 19.73
CA THR A 239 28.61 -26.81 20.22
C THR A 239 29.43 -27.45 21.34
N ALA A 240 28.80 -28.18 22.27
CA ALA A 240 29.50 -28.90 23.34
C ALA A 240 30.39 -30.03 22.79
N MET A 241 29.95 -30.74 21.76
CA MET A 241 30.76 -31.78 21.11
C MET A 241 31.95 -31.19 20.33
N ALA A 242 31.75 -30.05 19.66
CA ALA A 242 32.81 -29.39 18.88
C ALA A 242 33.93 -28.76 19.73
N SER A 243 33.65 -28.42 20.99
CA SER A 243 34.62 -27.83 21.93
C SER A 243 35.41 -28.86 22.76
N SER A 244 35.03 -30.14 22.69
CA SER A 244 35.69 -31.23 23.42
C SER A 244 36.98 -31.86 22.82
N PRO A 245 37.46 -31.61 21.57
CA PRO A 245 38.57 -32.38 21.02
C PRO A 245 39.98 -31.89 21.41
N LEU A 246 40.13 -30.79 22.16
CA LEU A 246 41.45 -30.26 22.56
C LEU A 246 41.92 -30.67 23.97
N ALA A 247 41.11 -31.36 24.76
CA ALA A 247 41.48 -31.75 26.13
C ALA A 247 42.21 -33.11 26.22
N ASN A 248 42.43 -33.83 25.10
CA ASN A 248 42.96 -35.20 25.13
C ASN A 248 44.24 -35.43 24.32
N ILE A 249 44.95 -34.37 23.93
CA ILE A 249 46.30 -34.45 23.33
C ILE A 249 47.30 -33.85 24.32
N GLY A 250 47.67 -34.61 25.35
CA GLY A 250 48.61 -34.13 26.36
C GLY A 250 48.67 -35.02 27.58
N ASN A 251 48.89 -36.32 27.40
CA ASN A 251 49.40 -37.25 28.42
C ASN A 251 49.92 -38.48 27.69
N GLY A 252 51.11 -38.34 27.10
CA GLY A 252 51.73 -39.40 26.31
C GLY A 252 53.19 -39.10 26.04
N ASP A 253 53.94 -38.69 27.07
CA ASP A 253 55.39 -38.79 27.11
C ASP A 253 55.77 -39.14 28.56
N ASP A 254 56.19 -40.39 28.77
CA ASP A 254 57.24 -40.82 29.71
C ASP A 254 57.21 -42.36 29.84
N ALA A 255 57.94 -43.05 28.94
CA ALA A 255 58.65 -44.32 29.18
C ALA A 255 59.47 -44.73 27.95
#